data_AF-A0A2K3IVQ1-F1
#
_entry.id   AF-A0A2K3IVQ1-F1
#
_cell.length_a   1.000
_cell.length_b   1.000
_cell.length_c   1.000
_cell.angle_alpha   90.00
_cell.angle_beta   90.00
_cell.angle_gamma   90.00
#
_symmetry.space_group_name_H-M   'P 1'
#
loop_
_entity.id
_entity.type
_entity.pdbx_description
1 polymer ?
#
loop_
_entity_poly.entity_id
_entity_poly.type
_entity_poly.pdbx_seq_one_letter_code
_entity_poly.pdbx_strand_id
1 'polypeptide(L)'
;MLKMTLNCPCEIIVWQILPALRRELARKLIQDFGLSQKEAAEKLGLTEAAVSRYISGKRADFEIPNGKVSKEIKKSANKIIEG
;
A
#
# COMPACT_ATOMS: atom_id res chain seq x y z
N MET A 1 -24.31 -3.90 -17.72
CA MET A 1 -23.20 -4.08 -18.68
C MET A 1 -21.99 -4.60 -17.90
N LEU A 2 -21.78 -5.92 -17.88
CA LEU A 2 -20.58 -6.50 -17.25
C LEU A 2 -19.36 -6.13 -18.10
N LYS A 3 -18.49 -5.25 -17.59
CA LYS A 3 -17.13 -5.09 -18.12
C LYS A 3 -16.29 -6.25 -17.61
N MET A 4 -16.31 -7.38 -18.31
CA MET A 4 -15.28 -8.40 -18.17
C MET A 4 -14.03 -7.94 -18.91
N THR A 5 -13.24 -7.07 -18.27
CA THR A 5 -11.90 -6.74 -18.76
C THR A 5 -10.98 -7.91 -18.43
N LEU A 6 -10.59 -8.70 -19.44
CA LEU A 6 -9.37 -9.50 -19.35
C LEU A 6 -8.18 -8.53 -19.27
N ASN A 7 -7.89 -8.06 -18.06
CA ASN A 7 -6.66 -7.35 -17.81
C ASN A 7 -5.54 -8.38 -17.83
N CYS A 8 -4.47 -8.13 -18.58
CA CYS A 8 -3.29 -8.98 -18.52
C CYS A 8 -2.78 -9.04 -17.07
N PRO A 9 -2.17 -10.15 -16.63
CA PRO A 9 -1.65 -10.27 -15.26
C PRO A 9 -0.80 -9.06 -14.84
N CYS A 10 0.02 -8.53 -15.76
CA CYS A 10 0.83 -7.34 -15.56
C CYS A 10 0.00 -6.09 -15.23
N GLU A 11 -1.12 -5.88 -15.92
CA GLU A 11 -2.00 -4.73 -15.70
C GLU A 11 -2.69 -4.84 -14.35
N ILE A 12 -3.12 -6.04 -13.95
CA ILE A 12 -3.69 -6.28 -12.61
C ILE A 12 -2.65 -5.93 -11.53
N ILE A 13 -1.41 -6.38 -11.72
CA ILE A 13 -0.33 -6.08 -10.79
C ILE A 13 -0.11 -4.57 -10.67
N VAL A 14 -0.02 -3.86 -11.79
CA VAL A 14 0.28 -2.42 -11.82
C VAL A 14 -0.87 -1.58 -11.27
N TRP A 15 -2.11 -1.91 -11.62
CA TRP A 15 -3.27 -1.06 -11.31
C TRP A 15 -3.98 -1.42 -10.01
N GLN A 16 -3.89 -2.67 -9.55
CA GLN A 16 -4.59 -3.12 -8.34
C GLN A 16 -3.62 -3.50 -7.22
N ILE A 17 -2.62 -4.35 -7.50
CA ILE A 17 -1.78 -4.95 -6.47
C ILE A 17 -0.73 -3.97 -5.94
N LEU A 18 0.05 -3.32 -6.81
CA LEU A 18 1.07 -2.35 -6.39
C LEU A 18 0.47 -1.16 -5.62
N PRO A 19 -0.68 -0.58 -6.02
CA PRO A 19 -1.33 0.46 -5.25
C PRO A 19 -1.85 -0.03 -3.89
N ALA A 20 -2.42 -1.25 -3.82
CA ALA A 20 -2.85 -1.85 -2.56
C ALA A 20 -1.66 -2.09 -1.61
N LEU A 21 -0.54 -2.60 -2.14
CA LEU A 21 0.67 -2.83 -1.35
C LEU A 21 1.22 -1.54 -0.75
N ARG A 22 1.33 -0.47 -1.56
CA ARG A 22 1.76 0.85 -1.07
C ARG A 22 0.82 1.41 -0.02
N ARG A 23 -0.49 1.22 -0.18
CA ARG A 23 -1.48 1.60 0.83
C ARG A 23 -1.26 0.88 2.15
N GLU A 24 -1.10 -0.44 2.12
CA GLU A 24 -0.93 -1.23 3.35
C GLU A 24 0.39 -0.89 4.06
N LEU A 25 1.47 -0.67 3.31
CA LEU A 25 2.73 -0.17 3.90
C LEU A 25 2.55 1.18 4.57
N ALA A 26 1.95 2.15 3.88
CA ALA A 26 1.70 3.48 4.46
C ALA A 26 0.81 3.42 5.71
N ARG A 27 -0.25 2.61 5.67
CA ARG A 27 -1.12 2.38 6.84
C ARG A 27 -0.35 1.78 8.01
N LYS A 28 0.49 0.77 7.74
CA LYS A 28 1.30 0.12 8.77
C LYS A 28 2.27 1.09 9.42
N LEU A 29 3.01 1.87 8.63
CA LEU A 29 3.94 2.89 9.15
C LEU A 29 3.24 3.90 10.07
N ILE A 30 2.02 4.32 9.72
CA ILE A 30 1.28 5.30 10.50
C ILE A 30 0.63 4.68 11.74
N GLN A 31 -0.05 3.55 11.58
CA GLN A 31 -0.88 2.95 12.64
C GLN A 31 -0.07 2.10 13.62
N ASP A 32 0.88 1.31 13.13
CA ASP A 32 1.66 0.40 13.97
C ASP A 32 2.92 1.09 14.54
N PHE A 33 3.47 2.09 13.84
CA PHE A 33 4.72 2.78 14.25
C PHE A 33 4.54 4.26 14.59
N GLY A 34 3.32 4.81 14.45
CA GLY A 34 3.01 6.18 14.89
C GLY A 34 3.57 7.30 14.02
N LEU A 35 4.02 7.01 12.79
CA LEU A 35 4.55 8.04 11.89
C LEU A 35 3.44 8.98 11.40
N SER A 36 3.78 10.25 11.19
CA SER A 36 2.95 11.18 10.42
C SER A 36 2.89 10.78 8.94
N GLN A 37 1.91 11.32 8.20
CA GLN A 37 1.79 11.08 6.75
C GLN A 37 3.04 11.54 5.99
N LYS A 38 3.65 12.65 6.45
CA LYS A 38 4.87 13.20 5.89
C LYS A 38 6.07 12.25 6.10
N GLU A 39 6.30 11.79 7.33
CA GLU A 39 7.39 10.86 7.63
C GLU A 39 7.23 9.52 6.89
N ALA A 40 6.00 9.00 6.82
CA ALA A 40 5.72 7.79 6.05
C ALA A 40 5.98 8.01 4.54
N ALA A 41 5.69 9.19 4.01
CA ALA A 41 5.97 9.53 2.62
C ALA A 41 7.48 9.59 2.35
N GLU A 42 8.25 10.23 3.22
CA GLU A 42 9.71 10.30 3.14
C GLU A 42 10.34 8.90 3.15
N LYS A 43 9.93 8.05 4.12
CA LYS A 43 10.41 6.66 4.22
C LYS A 43 10.06 5.78 3.01
N LEU A 44 8.93 6.04 2.36
CA LEU A 44 8.48 5.28 1.19
C LEU A 44 8.94 5.88 -0.15
N GLY A 45 9.61 7.04 -0.15
CA GLY A 45 9.97 7.75 -1.38
C GLY A 45 8.74 8.23 -2.17
N LEU A 46 7.69 8.66 -1.47
CA LEU A 46 6.42 9.10 -2.02
C LEU A 46 6.16 10.58 -1.67
N THR A 47 5.14 11.17 -2.30
CA THR A 47 4.61 12.46 -1.85
C THR A 47 3.62 12.27 -0.71
N GLU A 48 3.54 13.25 0.19
CA GLU A 48 2.53 13.26 1.27
C GLU A 48 1.10 13.16 0.70
N ALA A 49 0.84 13.82 -0.42
CA ALA A 49 -0.44 13.72 -1.13
C ALA A 49 -0.76 12.29 -1.61
N ALA A 50 0.25 11.51 -2.01
CA ALA A 50 0.05 10.10 -2.38
C ALA A 50 -0.34 9.26 -1.15
N VAL A 51 0.34 9.47 -0.02
CA VAL A 51 0.03 8.80 1.26
C VAL A 51 -1.38 9.16 1.74
N SER A 52 -1.74 10.44 1.73
CA SER A 52 -3.10 10.92 2.05
C SER A 52 -4.16 10.24 1.19
N ARG A 53 -3.88 10.08 -0.11
CA ARG A 53 -4.77 9.40 -1.05
C ARG A 53 -4.88 7.90 -0.82
N TYR A 54 -3.83 7.26 -0.30
CA TYR A 54 -3.88 5.85 0.12
C TYR A 54 -4.72 5.67 1.39
N ILE A 55 -4.55 6.55 2.38
CA ILE A 55 -5.29 6.47 3.64
C ILE A 55 -6.79 6.69 3.40
N SER A 56 -7.13 7.68 2.56
CA SER A 56 -8.52 7.99 2.18
C SER A 56 -9.19 6.93 1.27
N GLY A 57 -8.50 5.85 0.91
CA GLY A 57 -9.09 4.65 0.30
C GLY A 57 -9.42 4.73 -1.20
N LYS A 58 -9.08 5.82 -1.89
CA LYS A 58 -9.58 6.08 -3.26
C LYS A 58 -8.82 5.40 -4.41
N ARG A 59 -7.81 4.56 -4.16
CA ARG A 59 -6.84 4.15 -5.20
C ARG A 59 -6.58 2.64 -5.39
N ALA A 60 -7.27 1.76 -4.66
CA ALA A 60 -7.27 0.31 -4.91
C ALA A 60 -8.48 -0.34 -4.22
N ASP A 61 -9.27 -1.10 -4.98
CA ASP A 61 -10.37 -1.91 -4.43
C ASP A 61 -9.88 -3.28 -3.92
N PHE A 62 -8.62 -3.62 -4.25
CA PHE A 62 -8.01 -4.87 -3.81
C PHE A 62 -7.64 -4.81 -2.31
N GLU A 63 -8.19 -5.72 -1.53
CA GLU A 63 -7.81 -5.96 -0.14
C GLU A 63 -6.72 -7.02 -0.05
N ILE A 64 -5.72 -6.78 0.78
CA ILE A 64 -4.64 -7.75 0.97
C ILE A 64 -5.12 -8.83 1.95
N PRO A 65 -5.12 -10.11 1.55
CA PRO A 65 -5.58 -11.19 2.41
C PRO A 65 -4.76 -11.29 3.69
N ASN A 66 -5.46 -11.52 4.80
CA ASN A 66 -4.80 -11.88 6.05
C ASN A 66 -4.07 -13.22 5.91
N GLY A 67 -2.82 -13.27 6.34
CA GLY A 67 -1.98 -14.45 6.21
C GLY A 67 -0.53 -14.11 5.92
N LYS A 68 0.11 -14.91 5.06
CA LYS A 68 1.54 -14.79 4.75
C LYS A 68 1.91 -13.41 4.19
N VAL A 69 1.10 -12.86 3.27
CA VAL A 69 1.36 -11.57 2.63
C VAL A 69 1.35 -10.44 3.66
N SER A 70 0.34 -10.38 4.52
CA SER A 70 0.27 -9.38 5.60
C SER A 70 1.47 -9.45 6.55
N LYS A 71 1.97 -10.66 6.87
CA LYS A 71 3.19 -10.84 7.67
C LYS A 71 4.43 -10.28 6.96
N GLU A 72 4.59 -10.55 5.66
CA GLU A 72 5.71 -10.00 4.87
C GLU A 72 5.64 -8.48 4.76
N ILE A 73 4.45 -7.90 4.64
CA ILE A 73 4.27 -6.44 4.66
C ILE A 73 4.71 -5.86 6.00
N LYS A 74 4.29 -6.46 7.12
CA LYS A 74 4.73 -6.02 8.45
C LYS A 74 6.24 -6.14 8.63
N LYS A 75 6.83 -7.25 8.19
CA LYS A 75 8.29 -7.44 8.21
C LYS A 75 9.02 -6.38 7.37
N SER A 76 8.48 -6.05 6.20
CA SER A 76 9.03 -5.01 5.33
C SER A 76 8.91 -3.62 5.95
N ALA A 77 7.78 -3.32 6.61
CA ALA A 77 7.58 -2.06 7.33
C ALA A 77 8.60 -1.88 8.47
N ASN A 78 8.87 -2.93 9.27
CA ASN A 78 9.92 -2.90 10.29
C ASN A 78 11.28 -2.52 9.68
N LYS A 79 11.67 -3.18 8.59
CA LYS A 79 12.95 -2.89 7.91
C LYS A 79 13.05 -1.44 7.43
N ILE A 80 11.97 -0.89 6.88
CA ILE A 80 11.94 0.52 6.43
C ILE A 80 12.17 1.49 7.61
N ILE A 81 11.67 1.15 8.79
CA ILE A 81 11.90 1.94 10.00
C ILE A 81 13.35 1.84 10.45
N GLU A 82 13.88 0.62 10.53
CA GLU A 82 15.25 0.31 10.99
C GLU A 82 16.34 0.88 10.07
N GLY A 83 16.05 1.05 8.78
CA GLY A 83 16.99 1.58 7.77
C GLY A 83 17.81 0.48 7.12
#